data_AF-A0A9W5Q9R3-F1
#
_entry.id   AF-A0A9W5Q9R3-F1
#
_cell.length_a   1.000
_cell.length_b   1.000
_cell.length_c   1.000
_cell.angle_alpha   90.00
_cell.angle_beta   90.00
_cell.angle_gamma   90.00
#
_symmetry.space_group_name_H-M   'P 1'
#
loop_
_entity.id
_entity.type
_entity.pdbx_description
1 polymer ?
#
loop_
_entity_poly.entity_id
_entity_poly.type
_entity_poly.pdbx_seq_one_letter_code
_entity_poly.pdbx_strand_id
1 'polypeptide(L)'
;MSWNNDIFSDFLTLIFLAWFFSEMLAVPLEESTNSGIHIFIKDFLRHDPENKELLKILNTGRSKKISVTIMEYSYKECIEVVKNCFSKIFVFGIMDIGDAEYFSKASNNLVTSVEMMYMPDNKALVLLSNKPPKIVEKAMAYKM
;
A
#
# COMPACT_ATOMS: atom_id res chain seq x y z
N MET A 1 -17.64 29.90 13.17
CA MET A 1 -16.34 30.24 12.54
C MET A 1 -15.57 28.95 12.31
N SER A 2 -15.62 28.36 11.10
CA SER A 2 -14.85 27.13 10.76
C SER A 2 -14.20 27.14 9.37
N TRP A 3 -14.51 28.12 8.51
CA TRP A 3 -14.00 28.18 7.13
C TRP A 3 -12.47 28.38 7.03
N ASN A 4 -11.86 29.11 7.96
CA ASN A 4 -10.41 29.38 7.89
C ASN A 4 -9.54 28.16 8.22
N ASN A 5 -10.04 27.20 9.01
CA ASN A 5 -9.25 26.01 9.37
C ASN A 5 -9.22 24.98 8.24
N ASP A 6 -10.31 24.85 7.47
CA ASP A 6 -10.36 23.91 6.35
C ASP A 6 -9.45 24.35 5.19
N ILE A 7 -9.44 25.64 4.86
CA ILE A 7 -8.57 26.19 3.80
C ILE A 7 -7.09 26.06 4.19
N PHE A 8 -6.74 26.32 5.45
CA PHE A 8 -5.36 26.20 5.93
C PHE A 8 -4.90 24.74 5.98
N SER A 9 -5.78 23.81 6.36
CA SER A 9 -5.53 22.37 6.30
C SER A 9 -5.32 21.90 4.86
N ASP A 10 -6.15 22.34 3.91
CA ASP A 10 -6.02 21.95 2.50
C ASP A 10 -4.77 22.56 1.85
N PHE A 11 -4.37 23.78 2.23
CA PHE A 11 -3.13 24.41 1.78
C PHE A 11 -1.88 23.73 2.34
N LEU A 12 -1.88 23.37 3.64
CA LEU A 12 -0.81 22.58 4.24
C LEU A 12 -0.76 21.16 3.67
N THR A 13 -1.91 20.57 3.36
CA THR A 13 -1.97 19.28 2.66
C THR A 13 -1.37 19.40 1.27
N LEU A 14 -1.63 20.49 0.53
CA LEU A 14 -1.04 20.76 -0.78
C LEU A 14 0.47 20.98 -0.71
N ILE A 15 0.97 21.71 0.30
CA ILE A 15 2.41 21.91 0.52
C ILE A 15 3.07 20.59 0.94
N PHE A 16 2.45 19.84 1.83
CA PHE A 16 2.94 18.52 2.24
C PHE A 16 2.95 17.57 1.05
N LEU A 17 1.88 17.52 0.26
CA LEU A 17 1.84 16.74 -0.98
C LEU A 17 2.95 17.20 -1.93
N ALA A 18 3.13 18.49 -2.16
CA ALA A 18 4.18 19.00 -3.05
C ALA A 18 5.59 18.66 -2.56
N TRP A 19 5.85 18.73 -1.25
CA TRP A 19 7.11 18.32 -0.64
C TRP A 19 7.30 16.80 -0.68
N PHE A 20 6.27 16.04 -0.32
CA PHE A 20 6.25 14.57 -0.35
C PHE A 20 6.43 14.03 -1.78
N PHE A 21 5.78 14.62 -2.77
CA PHE A 21 5.97 14.30 -4.19
C PHE A 21 7.31 14.78 -4.74
N SER A 22 7.99 15.74 -4.11
CA SER A 22 9.35 16.11 -4.53
C SER A 22 10.38 15.00 -4.27
N GLU A 23 10.09 14.10 -3.33
CA GLU A 23 10.90 12.92 -3.02
C GLU A 23 10.36 11.62 -3.63
N MET A 24 9.15 11.63 -4.21
CA MET A 24 8.51 10.46 -4.81
C MET A 24 8.32 10.60 -6.32
N LEU A 25 8.81 9.60 -7.06
CA LEU A 25 8.53 9.47 -8.49
C LEU A 25 7.03 9.26 -8.69
N ALA A 26 6.31 10.32 -9.05
CA ALA A 26 4.95 10.24 -9.55
C ALA A 26 4.96 9.49 -10.89
N VAL A 27 4.83 8.17 -10.85
CA VAL A 27 4.74 7.34 -12.05
C VAL A 27 3.29 7.33 -12.52
N PRO A 28 3.00 7.78 -13.75
CA PRO A 28 1.69 7.59 -14.34
C PRO A 28 1.50 6.10 -14.62
N LEU A 29 0.69 5.42 -13.81
CA LEU A 29 0.23 4.08 -14.15
C LEU A 29 -0.84 4.22 -15.24
N GLU A 30 -0.50 3.76 -16.44
CA GLU A 30 -1.46 3.47 -17.50
C GLU A 30 -2.57 2.59 -16.90
N GLU A 31 -3.83 2.99 -17.07
CA GLU A 31 -5.06 2.31 -16.62
C GLU A 31 -5.64 2.64 -15.22
N SER A 32 -5.48 3.86 -14.69
CA SER A 32 -6.49 4.37 -13.74
C SER A 32 -7.57 5.19 -14.47
N THR A 33 -8.66 4.52 -14.84
CA THR A 33 -9.87 5.11 -15.43
C THR A 33 -10.70 5.93 -14.42
N ASN A 34 -10.06 6.65 -13.51
CA ASN A 34 -10.74 7.59 -12.62
C ASN A 34 -9.87 8.82 -12.44
N SER A 35 -10.47 10.00 -12.65
CA SER A 35 -9.88 11.35 -12.57
C SER A 35 -9.34 11.72 -11.18
N GLY A 36 -8.35 10.97 -10.70
CA GLY A 36 -7.80 11.04 -9.35
C GLY A 36 -6.27 11.10 -9.34
N ILE A 37 -5.72 11.33 -8.15
CA ILE A 37 -4.27 11.37 -7.92
C ILE A 37 -3.78 9.97 -7.54
N HIS A 38 -2.70 9.50 -8.16
CA HIS A 38 -2.01 8.28 -7.74
C HIS A 38 -0.68 8.63 -7.08
N ILE A 39 -0.45 8.06 -5.90
CA ILE A 39 0.77 8.25 -5.12
C ILE A 39 1.48 6.90 -5.05
N PHE A 40 2.72 6.85 -5.53
CA PHE A 40 3.56 5.67 -5.40
C PHE A 40 4.65 5.93 -4.37
N ILE A 41 4.63 5.14 -3.30
CA ILE A 41 5.58 5.22 -2.19
C ILE A 41 6.49 4.00 -2.26
N LYS A 42 7.78 4.22 -2.45
CA LYS A 42 8.81 3.19 -2.32
C LYS A 42 9.51 3.35 -0.97
N ASP A 43 9.84 2.23 -0.33
CA ASP A 43 10.53 2.18 0.96
C ASP A 43 9.79 3.02 2.03
N PHE A 44 8.47 2.84 2.13
CA PHE A 44 7.56 3.55 3.04
C PHE A 44 8.09 3.68 4.47
N LEU A 45 8.69 2.62 5.03
CA LEU A 45 9.19 2.65 6.40
C LEU A 45 10.37 3.62 6.60
N ARG A 46 11.05 4.04 5.53
CA ARG A 46 12.10 5.07 5.60
C ARG A 46 11.55 6.49 5.73
N HIS A 47 10.27 6.71 5.45
CA HIS A 47 9.64 8.02 5.34
C HIS A 47 8.81 8.42 6.57
N ASP A 48 9.22 8.00 7.77
CA ASP A 48 8.47 8.19 9.03
C ASP A 48 7.02 7.65 8.93
N PRO A 49 6.82 6.33 9.11
CA PRO A 49 5.52 5.70 8.93
C PRO A 49 4.46 6.16 9.95
N GLU A 50 4.87 6.82 11.04
CA GLU A 50 3.98 7.42 12.05
C GLU A 50 3.55 8.85 11.70
N ASN A 51 3.99 9.38 10.54
CA ASN A 51 3.62 10.70 10.08
C ASN A 51 2.09 10.84 9.97
N LYS A 52 1.53 11.75 10.78
CA LYS A 52 0.08 11.95 10.91
C LYS A 52 -0.60 12.35 9.60
N GLU A 53 0.06 13.12 8.74
CA GLU A 53 -0.50 13.55 7.46
C GLU A 53 -0.53 12.40 6.45
N LEU A 54 0.53 11.58 6.42
CA LEU A 54 0.56 10.38 5.59
C LEU A 54 -0.54 9.39 6.00
N LEU A 55 -0.68 9.13 7.30
CA LEU A 55 -1.77 8.29 7.83
C LEU A 55 -3.16 8.88 7.52
N LYS A 56 -3.32 10.21 7.57
CA LYS A 56 -4.56 10.88 7.19
C LYS A 56 -4.88 10.70 5.71
N ILE A 57 -3.88 10.80 4.82
CA ILE A 57 -4.04 10.54 3.38
C ILE A 57 -4.42 9.07 3.14
N LEU A 58 -3.75 8.12 3.80
CA LEU A 58 -4.06 6.69 3.67
C LEU A 58 -5.50 6.37 4.10
N ASN A 59 -5.99 7.00 5.17
CA ASN A 59 -7.33 6.75 5.70
C ASN A 59 -8.45 7.49 4.93
N THR A 60 -8.20 8.72 4.48
CA THR A 60 -9.24 9.59 3.89
C THR A 60 -9.11 9.79 2.38
N GLY A 61 -7.97 9.45 1.78
CA GLY A 61 -7.66 9.71 0.38
C GLY A 61 -8.66 9.10 -0.59
N ARG A 62 -9.25 7.94 -0.24
CA ARG A 62 -10.24 7.27 -1.09
C ARG A 62 -11.46 8.14 -1.40
N SER A 63 -11.96 8.91 -0.44
CA SER A 63 -13.12 9.81 -0.68
C SER A 63 -12.74 11.00 -1.57
N LYS A 64 -11.44 11.35 -1.61
CA LYS A 64 -10.86 12.40 -2.44
C LYS A 64 -10.31 11.90 -3.78
N LYS A 65 -10.63 10.65 -4.19
CA LYS A 65 -10.06 9.99 -5.38
C LYS A 65 -8.53 9.92 -5.39
N ILE A 66 -7.91 9.85 -4.21
CA ILE A 66 -6.48 9.60 -4.06
C ILE A 66 -6.29 8.10 -3.86
N SER A 67 -5.40 7.52 -4.65
CA SER A 67 -4.96 6.13 -4.52
C SER A 67 -3.49 6.10 -4.15
N VAL A 68 -3.11 5.19 -3.26
CA VAL A 68 -1.73 5.05 -2.78
C VAL A 68 -1.28 3.62 -2.98
N THR A 69 -0.16 3.45 -3.67
CA THR A 69 0.56 2.17 -3.77
C THR A 69 1.82 2.26 -2.92
N ILE A 70 1.98 1.33 -1.99
CA ILE A 70 3.19 1.20 -1.17
C ILE A 70 3.97 -0.03 -1.64
N MET A 71 5.26 0.14 -1.89
CA MET A 71 6.21 -0.94 -2.12
C MET A 71 7.22 -0.96 -0.99
N GLU A 72 7.29 -2.07 -0.26
CA GLU A 72 8.11 -2.25 0.92
C GLU A 72 8.74 -3.64 0.95
N TYR A 73 9.93 -3.76 1.52
CA TYR A 73 10.65 -5.03 1.65
C TYR A 73 10.55 -5.64 3.05
N SER A 74 10.28 -4.82 4.08
CA SER A 74 9.97 -5.27 5.45
C SER A 74 8.46 -5.27 5.66
N TYR A 75 7.85 -6.46 5.62
CA TYR A 75 6.39 -6.55 5.45
C TYR A 75 5.62 -6.36 6.76
N LYS A 76 6.06 -6.99 7.85
CA LYS A 76 5.31 -6.99 9.11
C LYS A 76 5.13 -5.60 9.71
N GLU A 77 6.21 -4.81 9.78
CA GLU A 77 6.16 -3.45 10.33
C GLU A 77 5.26 -2.53 9.48
N CYS A 78 5.39 -2.60 8.16
CA CYS A 78 4.56 -1.82 7.25
C CYS A 78 3.08 -2.17 7.40
N ILE A 79 2.74 -3.45 7.50
CA ILE A 79 1.34 -3.89 7.63
C ILE A 79 0.74 -3.42 8.95
N GLU A 80 1.48 -3.46 10.06
CA GLU A 80 0.95 -2.96 11.34
C GLU A 80 0.51 -1.49 11.26
N VAL A 81 1.21 -0.69 10.46
CA VAL A 81 0.89 0.72 10.20
C VAL A 81 -0.33 0.86 9.28
N VAL A 82 -0.38 0.09 8.18
CA VAL A 82 -1.40 0.28 7.12
C VAL A 82 -2.59 -0.69 7.19
N LYS A 83 -2.64 -1.58 8.20
CA LYS A 83 -3.65 -2.66 8.32
C LYS A 83 -5.10 -2.20 8.25
N ASN A 84 -5.37 -0.96 8.64
CA ASN A 84 -6.73 -0.42 8.69
C ASN A 84 -7.15 0.31 7.41
N CYS A 85 -6.22 0.59 6.49
CA CYS A 85 -6.47 1.41 5.31
C CYS A 85 -6.15 0.71 3.98
N PHE A 86 -5.53 -0.47 3.99
CA PHE A 86 -5.32 -1.23 2.77
C PHE A 86 -6.62 -1.79 2.19
N SER A 87 -6.72 -1.75 0.86
CA SER A 87 -7.76 -2.50 0.13
C SER A 87 -7.22 -3.83 -0.40
N LYS A 88 -5.92 -3.86 -0.71
CA LYS A 88 -5.23 -4.95 -1.37
C LYS A 88 -3.76 -4.97 -0.99
N ILE A 89 -3.20 -6.15 -0.77
CA ILE A 89 -1.77 -6.39 -0.56
C ILE A 89 -1.34 -7.46 -1.56
N PHE A 90 -0.21 -7.21 -2.23
CA PHE A 90 0.48 -8.20 -3.04
C PHE A 90 1.74 -8.61 -2.32
N VAL A 91 1.91 -9.92 -2.17
CA VAL A 91 3.05 -10.51 -1.51
C VAL A 91 3.77 -11.36 -2.53
N PHE A 92 4.98 -10.92 -2.88
CA PHE A 92 5.92 -11.67 -3.70
C PHE A 92 6.87 -12.42 -2.76
N GLY A 93 7.55 -13.44 -3.27
CA GLY A 93 8.36 -14.37 -2.45
C GLY A 93 9.11 -13.72 -1.28
N ILE A 94 9.02 -14.36 -0.11
CA ILE A 94 9.51 -13.80 1.15
C ILE A 94 10.77 -14.53 1.59
N MET A 95 11.86 -13.80 1.84
CA MET A 95 13.11 -14.41 2.31
C MET A 95 13.14 -14.61 3.84
N ASP A 96 12.38 -13.83 4.60
CA ASP A 96 12.28 -13.95 6.05
C ASP A 96 11.20 -14.97 6.47
N ILE A 97 11.56 -15.90 7.35
CA ILE A 97 10.63 -16.96 7.80
C ILE A 97 9.50 -16.39 8.68
N GLY A 98 9.77 -15.36 9.47
CA GLY A 98 8.77 -14.73 10.35
C GLY A 98 7.67 -14.04 9.55
N ASP A 99 8.05 -13.30 8.52
CA ASP A 99 7.12 -12.69 7.57
C ASP A 99 6.35 -13.78 6.79
N ALA A 100 7.03 -14.86 6.36
CA ALA A 100 6.38 -15.96 5.66
C ALA A 100 5.31 -16.66 6.52
N GLU A 101 5.59 -16.89 7.81
CA GLU A 101 4.61 -17.41 8.75
C GLU A 101 3.43 -16.47 8.98
N TYR A 102 3.70 -15.16 9.07
CA TYR A 102 2.66 -14.14 9.19
C TYR A 102 1.67 -14.21 8.02
N PHE A 103 2.17 -14.20 6.78
CA PHE A 103 1.32 -14.23 5.60
C PHE A 103 0.68 -15.59 5.31
N SER A 104 1.33 -16.69 5.70
CA SER A 104 0.69 -18.01 5.73
C SER A 104 -0.57 -17.97 6.60
N LYS A 105 -0.47 -17.42 7.82
CA LYS A 105 -1.63 -17.27 8.71
C LYS A 105 -2.66 -16.28 8.17
N ALA A 106 -2.23 -15.11 7.68
CA ALA A 106 -3.12 -14.09 7.12
C ALA A 106 -3.89 -14.57 5.87
N SER A 107 -3.35 -15.56 5.15
CA SER A 107 -3.99 -16.20 4.01
C SER A 107 -4.82 -17.43 4.38
N ASN A 108 -5.13 -17.65 5.67
CA ASN A 108 -5.80 -18.87 6.15
C ASN A 108 -5.08 -20.16 5.71
N ASN A 109 -3.75 -20.13 5.65
CA ASN A 109 -2.89 -21.21 5.17
C ASN A 109 -3.19 -21.67 3.74
N LEU A 110 -3.67 -20.76 2.88
CA LEU A 110 -3.76 -21.02 1.44
C LEU A 110 -2.37 -21.35 0.86
N VAL A 111 -1.33 -20.69 1.37
CA VAL A 111 0.07 -20.92 1.05
C VAL A 111 0.81 -21.12 2.36
N THR A 112 1.57 -22.20 2.48
CA THR A 112 2.40 -22.44 3.67
C THR A 112 3.57 -21.46 3.73
N SER A 113 4.19 -21.29 4.90
CA SER A 113 5.39 -20.44 5.04
C SER A 113 6.52 -20.89 4.12
N VAL A 114 6.73 -22.20 3.97
CA VAL A 114 7.72 -22.76 3.04
C VAL A 114 7.39 -22.41 1.59
N GLU A 115 6.14 -22.60 1.16
CA GLU A 115 5.71 -22.25 -0.20
C GLU A 115 5.78 -20.74 -0.47
N MET A 116 5.60 -19.89 0.55
CA MET A 116 5.81 -18.43 0.44
C MET A 116 7.28 -18.10 0.21
N MET A 117 8.21 -18.81 0.87
CA MET A 117 9.65 -18.62 0.68
C MET A 117 10.13 -19.06 -0.71
N TYR A 118 9.52 -20.12 -1.24
CA TYR A 118 9.82 -20.64 -2.58
C TYR A 118 8.77 -20.22 -3.62
N MET A 119 8.02 -19.14 -3.36
CA MET A 119 7.01 -18.67 -4.30
C MET A 119 7.69 -18.25 -5.62
N PRO A 120 7.28 -18.80 -6.77
CA PRO A 120 7.87 -18.44 -8.06
C PRO A 120 7.76 -16.94 -8.35
N ASP A 121 8.78 -16.34 -8.97
CA ASP A 121 8.85 -14.91 -9.28
C ASP A 121 7.66 -14.37 -10.11
N ASN A 122 7.00 -15.26 -10.85
CA ASN A 122 5.85 -14.95 -11.67
C ASN A 122 4.51 -15.08 -10.93
N LYS A 123 4.50 -15.37 -9.61
CA LYS A 123 3.31 -15.50 -8.79
C LYS A 123 3.32 -14.51 -7.64
N ALA A 124 2.13 -14.18 -7.15
CA ALA A 124 1.93 -13.38 -5.96
C ALA A 124 0.75 -13.92 -5.15
N LEU A 125 0.89 -13.93 -3.83
CA LEU A 125 -0.25 -14.02 -2.92
C LEU A 125 -0.93 -12.65 -2.87
N VAL A 126 -2.26 -12.63 -3.03
CA VAL A 126 -3.07 -11.43 -2.94
C VAL A 126 -3.98 -11.53 -1.73
N LEU A 127 -3.84 -10.57 -0.81
CA LEU A 127 -4.77 -10.36 0.29
C LEU A 127 -5.68 -9.18 -0.05
N LEU A 128 -6.97 -9.35 0.15
CA LEU A 128 -8.00 -8.34 -0.13
C LEU A 128 -8.83 -8.16 1.13
N SER A 129 -9.07 -6.92 1.56
CA SER A 129 -9.69 -6.65 2.87
C SER A 129 -11.04 -7.34 3.09
N ASN A 130 -11.80 -7.56 2.01
CA ASN A 130 -13.15 -8.15 2.05
C ASN A 130 -13.34 -9.36 1.12
N LYS A 131 -12.25 -10.03 0.71
CA LYS A 131 -12.33 -11.18 -0.21
C LYS A 131 -11.35 -12.27 0.22
N PRO A 132 -11.64 -13.55 -0.10
CA PRO A 132 -10.72 -14.63 0.20
C PRO A 132 -9.35 -14.39 -0.47
N PRO A 133 -8.25 -14.81 0.19
CA PRO A 133 -6.93 -14.74 -0.38
C PRO A 133 -6.85 -15.59 -1.65
N LYS A 134 -5.97 -15.22 -2.57
CA LYS A 134 -5.75 -15.97 -3.82
C LYS A 134 -4.32 -15.82 -4.32
N ILE A 135 -3.87 -16.78 -5.12
CA ILE A 135 -2.62 -16.69 -5.86
C ILE A 135 -2.94 -16.18 -7.27
N VAL A 136 -2.20 -15.19 -7.74
CA VAL A 136 -2.31 -14.66 -9.11
C VAL A 136 -0.95 -14.68 -9.79
N GLU A 137 -0.95 -14.64 -11.12
CA GLU A 137 0.27 -14.35 -11.86
C GLU A 137 0.66 -12.87 -11.68
N LYS A 138 1.95 -12.58 -11.56
CA LYS A 138 2.50 -11.23 -11.38
C LYS A 138 2.06 -10.27 -12.48
N ALA A 139 1.94 -10.74 -13.73
CA ALA A 139 1.40 -9.93 -14.83
C ALA A 139 -0.07 -9.51 -14.62
N MET A 140 -0.85 -10.30 -13.88
CA MET A 140 -2.23 -9.96 -13.48
C MET A 140 -2.28 -9.11 -12.22
N ALA A 141 -1.23 -9.11 -11.39
CA ALA A 141 -1.15 -8.27 -10.21
C ALA A 141 -1.13 -6.78 -10.57
N TYR A 142 -0.39 -6.39 -11.61
CA TYR A 142 -0.28 -5.00 -12.04
C TYR A 142 -1.49 -4.48 -12.86
N LYS A 143 -2.41 -5.37 -13.27
CA LYS A 143 -3.61 -5.04 -14.07
C LYS A 143 -4.92 -4.99 -13.26
N MET A 144 -4.87 -5.20 -11.94
CA MET A 144 -6.04 -5.32 -11.06
C MET A 144 -6.04 -4.29 -9.94
#